data_AF-A0A4S8MEN7-F1
#
_entry.id   AF-A0A4S8MEN7-F1
#
_cell.length_a   1.000
_cell.length_b   1.000
_cell.length_c   1.000
_cell.angle_alpha   90.00
_cell.angle_beta   90.00
_cell.angle_gamma   90.00
#
_symmetry.space_group_name_H-M   'P 1'
#
loop_
_entity.id
_entity.type
_entity.pdbx_description
1 polymer ?
#
loop_
_entity_poly.entity_id
_entity_poly.type
_entity_poly.pdbx_seq_one_letter_code
_entity_poly.pdbx_strand_id
1 'polypeptide(L)'
;MVTVAHALCVLSESTQNASNILLWQLINFTVLCSWLKRNILLIYPSTQQPQHVPPILPREARTFLGSACSMEMEDIEACWNAVKDLAWEGEEILGGVRGTEGLQQTFREHGGLMYRA
;
A
#
# COMPACT_ATOMS: atom_id res chain seq x y z
N MET A 1 -11.09 -6.01 -5.10
CA MET A 1 -10.28 -4.92 -5.71
C MET A 1 -10.63 -3.61 -5.02
N VAL A 2 -9.72 -3.11 -4.19
CA VAL A 2 -9.81 -1.74 -3.66
C VAL A 2 -9.38 -0.80 -4.79
N THR A 3 -10.26 0.11 -5.20
CA THR A 3 -9.94 1.14 -6.20
C THR A 3 -9.36 2.36 -5.51
N VAL A 4 -8.60 3.18 -6.25
CA VAL A 4 -8.15 4.50 -5.77
C VAL A 4 -9.34 5.33 -5.29
N ALA A 5 -10.50 5.23 -5.96
CA ALA A 5 -11.73 5.89 -5.54
C ALA A 5 -12.23 5.40 -4.17
N HIS A 6 -12.16 4.09 -3.89
CA HIS A 6 -12.53 3.55 -2.59
C HIS A 6 -11.57 4.01 -1.48
N ALA A 7 -10.26 3.99 -1.74
CA ALA A 7 -9.27 4.51 -0.80
C ALA A 7 -9.49 6.01 -0.49
N LEU A 8 -9.80 6.81 -1.52
CA LEU A 8 -10.14 8.23 -1.35
C LEU A 8 -11.44 8.45 -0.56
N CYS A 9 -12.46 7.60 -0.76
CA CYS A 9 -13.70 7.65 0.05
C CYS A 9 -13.41 7.36 1.53
N VAL A 10 -12.68 6.28 1.82
CA VAL A 10 -12.34 5.91 3.20
C VAL A 10 -11.49 7.01 3.86
N LEU A 11 -10.56 7.62 3.12
CA LEU A 11 -9.81 8.78 3.60
C LEU A 11 -10.72 9.97 3.91
N SER A 12 -11.67 10.31 3.02
CA SER A 12 -12.60 11.42 3.23
C SER A 12 -13.50 11.26 4.46
N GLU A 13 -13.77 10.01 4.87
CA GLU A 13 -14.58 9.70 6.05
C GLU A 13 -13.74 9.64 7.35
N SER A 14 -12.45 9.33 7.23
CA SER A 14 -11.57 9.07 8.39
C SER A 14 -10.71 10.25 8.82
N THR A 15 -10.48 11.23 7.95
CA THR A 15 -9.66 12.41 8.26
C THR A 15 -10.39 13.71 7.88
N GLN A 16 -10.43 14.68 8.81
CA GLN A 16 -10.95 16.03 8.56
C GLN A 16 -10.10 16.81 7.54
N ASN A 17 -8.88 16.33 7.29
CA ASN A 17 -7.89 16.91 6.39
C ASN A 17 -7.61 16.01 5.17
N ALA A 18 -8.49 15.06 4.84
CA ALA A 18 -8.33 14.16 3.70
C ALA A 18 -7.99 14.90 2.39
N SER A 19 -8.52 16.11 2.24
CA SER A 19 -8.29 17.03 1.11
C SER A 19 -6.85 17.56 1.03
N ASN A 20 -6.05 17.45 2.09
CA ASN A 20 -4.65 17.87 2.13
C ASN A 20 -3.68 16.73 1.77
N ILE A 21 -4.15 15.49 1.71
CA ILE A 21 -3.32 14.34 1.32
C ILE A 21 -3.18 14.34 -0.20
N LEU A 22 -1.95 14.52 -0.68
CA LEU A 22 -1.65 14.50 -2.10
C LEU A 22 -1.66 13.06 -2.62
N LEU A 23 -2.13 12.88 -3.87
CA LEU A 23 -2.20 11.56 -4.50
C LEU A 23 -0.85 10.83 -4.52
N TRP A 24 0.25 11.55 -4.77
CA TRP A 24 1.58 10.95 -4.77
C TRP A 24 2.00 10.45 -3.38
N GLN A 25 1.57 11.12 -2.30
CA GLN A 25 1.85 10.69 -0.94
C GLN A 25 1.11 9.38 -0.64
N LEU A 26 -0.15 9.28 -1.08
CA LEU A 26 -0.96 8.06 -0.92
C LEU A 26 -0.36 6.87 -1.70
N ILE A 27 0.08 7.10 -2.94
CA ILE A 27 0.76 6.08 -3.76
C ILE A 27 2.06 5.65 -3.07
N ASN A 28 2.89 6.61 -2.64
CA ASN A 28 4.16 6.32 -1.99
C ASN A 28 3.95 5.55 -0.67
N PHE A 29 2.98 5.97 0.14
CA PHE A 29 2.58 5.30 1.37
C PHE A 29 2.19 3.84 1.12
N THR A 30 1.33 3.61 0.13
CA THR A 30 0.84 2.26 -0.22
C THR A 30 1.99 1.35 -0.64
N VAL A 31 2.87 1.84 -1.52
CA VAL A 31 4.04 1.08 -2.01
C VAL A 31 5.00 0.77 -0.88
N LEU A 32 5.33 1.75 -0.04
CA LEU A 32 6.22 1.56 1.10
C LEU A 32 5.63 0.58 2.10
N CYS A 33 4.32 0.62 2.36
CA CYS A 33 3.66 -0.35 3.24
C CYS A 33 3.80 -1.79 2.72
N SER A 34 3.64 -2.01 1.41
CA SER A 34 3.87 -3.34 0.81
C SER A 34 5.31 -3.82 0.97
N TRP A 35 6.29 -2.91 0.93
CA TRP A 35 7.70 -3.25 1.11
C TRP A 35 8.06 -3.49 2.57
N LEU A 36 7.38 -2.79 3.49
CA LEU A 36 7.60 -2.88 4.92
C LEU A 36 6.92 -4.09 5.56
N LYS A 37 6.07 -4.84 4.84
CA LYS A 37 5.34 -6.01 5.37
C LYS A 37 6.20 -6.92 6.24
N ARG A 38 7.38 -7.32 5.76
CA ARG A 38 8.32 -8.17 6.53
C ARG A 38 8.84 -7.47 7.78
N ASN A 39 9.19 -6.19 7.68
CA ASN A 39 9.69 -5.39 8.81
C ASN A 39 8.61 -5.18 9.87
N ILE A 40 7.36 -4.95 9.46
CA ILE A 40 6.21 -4.83 10.36
C ILE A 40 5.98 -6.14 11.11
N LEU A 41 6.05 -7.28 10.41
CA LEU A 41 5.90 -8.60 11.02
C LEU A 41 7.00 -8.94 12.03
N LEU A 42 8.23 -8.45 11.84
CA LEU A 42 9.33 -8.65 12.80
C LEU A 42 9.10 -7.95 14.14
N ILE A 43 8.30 -6.87 14.16
CA ILE A 43 8.00 -6.10 15.36
C ILE A 43 6.77 -6.68 16.09
N TYR A 44 5.87 -7.32 15.34
CA TYR A 44 4.66 -7.93 15.89
C TYR A 44 4.95 -9.19 16.71
N PRO A 45 4.11 -9.53 17.71
CA PRO A 45 4.24 -10.77 18.47
C PRO A 45 4.23 -12.00 17.54
N SER A 46 4.91 -13.08 17.96
CA SER A 46 5.00 -14.34 17.20
C SER A 46 3.65 -15.02 16.94
N THR A 47 2.58 -14.58 17.60
CA THR A 47 1.20 -15.02 17.38
C THR A 47 0.54 -14.37 16.15
N GLN A 48 1.13 -13.29 15.61
CA GLN A 48 0.63 -12.64 14.40
C GLN A 48 0.86 -13.53 13.19
N GLN A 49 -0.23 -13.92 12.53
CA GLN A 49 -0.13 -14.70 11.30
C GLN A 49 0.26 -13.79 10.13
N PRO A 50 1.25 -14.15 9.29
CA PRO A 50 1.70 -13.33 8.15
C PRO A 50 0.59 -13.01 7.13
N GLN A 51 -0.41 -13.88 7.05
CA GLN A 51 -1.56 -13.79 6.14
C GLN A 51 -2.56 -12.72 6.60
N HIS A 52 -2.55 -12.34 7.88
CA HIS A 52 -3.48 -11.39 8.45
C HIS A 52 -2.85 -10.00 8.53
N VAL A 53 -3.57 -9.01 8.00
CA VAL A 53 -3.20 -7.60 8.10
C VAL A 53 -3.16 -7.16 9.56
N PRO A 54 -2.06 -6.56 10.04
CA PRO A 54 -2.01 -5.97 11.36
C PRO A 54 -3.04 -4.86 11.50
N PRO A 55 -3.83 -4.83 12.59
CA PRO A 55 -4.87 -3.83 12.76
C PRO A 55 -4.31 -2.42 12.90
N ILE A 56 -3.08 -2.29 13.41
CA ILE A 56 -2.40 -1.02 13.68
C ILE A 56 -0.97 -1.13 13.17
N LEU A 57 -0.40 -0.02 12.68
CA LEU A 57 1.02 0.00 12.36
C LEU A 57 1.88 0.14 13.63
N PRO A 58 2.99 -0.61 13.75
CA PRO A 58 3.98 -0.39 14.80
C PRO A 58 4.44 1.07 14.80
N ARG A 59 4.84 1.58 15.97
CA ARG A 59 5.26 2.98 16.11
C ARG A 59 6.41 3.32 15.16
N GLU A 60 7.36 2.41 15.03
CA GLU A 60 8.54 2.54 14.18
C GLU A 60 8.15 2.69 12.70
N ALA A 61 7.19 1.86 12.25
CA ALA A 61 6.66 1.94 10.89
C ALA A 61 5.90 3.26 10.66
N ARG A 62 5.08 3.70 11.62
CA ARG A 62 4.38 4.99 11.53
C ARG A 62 5.35 6.17 11.45
N THR A 63 6.37 6.21 12.29
CA THR A 63 7.39 7.27 12.28
C THR A 63 8.16 7.30 10.96
N PHE A 64 8.56 6.14 10.44
CA PHE A 64 9.20 6.06 9.13
C PHE A 64 8.29 6.55 8.01
N LEU A 65 7.04 6.09 7.96
CA LEU A 65 6.08 6.46 6.91
C LEU A 65 5.70 7.94 6.97
N GLY A 66 5.51 8.51 8.17
CA GLY A 66 5.28 9.95 8.34
C GLY A 66 6.41 10.78 7.74
N SER A 67 7.66 10.40 8.02
CA SER A 67 8.83 11.07 7.43
C SER A 67 8.98 10.83 5.93
N ALA A 68 8.74 9.61 5.45
CA ALA A 68 8.96 9.23 4.04
C ALA A 68 7.87 9.74 3.09
N CYS A 69 6.64 9.90 3.60
CA CYS A 69 5.50 10.38 2.85
C CYS A 69 5.17 11.85 3.13
N SER A 70 5.93 12.52 4.02
CA SER A 70 5.66 13.89 4.48
C SER A 70 4.22 14.05 5.00
N MET A 71 3.78 13.11 5.84
CA MET A 71 2.44 13.05 6.41
C MET A 71 2.48 13.21 7.92
N GLU A 72 1.45 13.85 8.48
CA GLU A 72 1.22 13.88 9.92
C GLU A 72 0.78 12.51 10.44
N MET A 73 1.01 12.24 11.72
CA MET A 73 0.71 10.93 12.31
C MET A 73 -0.78 10.57 12.25
N GLU A 74 -1.67 11.56 12.30
CA GLU A 74 -3.12 11.39 12.16
C GLU A 74 -3.48 10.90 10.75
N ASP A 75 -2.84 11.46 9.72
CA ASP A 75 -3.04 11.07 8.33
C ASP A 75 -2.47 9.67 8.04
N ILE A 76 -1.40 9.27 8.73
CA ILE A 76 -0.81 7.94 8.61
C ILE A 76 -1.78 6.84 9.05
N GLU A 77 -2.52 7.06 10.15
CA GLU A 77 -3.50 6.09 10.63
C GLU A 77 -4.72 5.99 9.71
N ALA A 78 -5.20 7.14 9.21
CA ALA A 78 -6.25 7.17 8.22
C ALA A 78 -5.83 6.47 6.91
N CYS A 79 -4.62 6.77 6.41
CA CYS A 79 -4.05 6.11 5.24
C CYS A 79 -3.94 4.61 5.43
N TRP A 80 -3.42 4.16 6.57
CA TRP A 80 -3.34 2.74 6.86
C TRP A 80 -4.71 2.07 6.81
N ASN A 81 -5.71 2.65 7.47
CA ASN A 81 -7.07 2.09 7.45
C ASN A 81 -7.65 2.01 6.03
N ALA A 82 -7.35 2.99 5.17
CA ALA A 82 -7.84 3.02 3.80
C ALA A 82 -7.15 2.02 2.86
N VAL A 83 -5.84 1.74 3.04
CA VAL A 83 -5.05 0.97 2.07
C VAL A 83 -4.43 -0.31 2.60
N LYS A 84 -4.60 -0.64 3.88
CA LYS A 84 -3.91 -1.79 4.53
C LYS A 84 -4.09 -3.11 3.79
N ASP A 85 -5.31 -3.44 3.35
CA ASP A 85 -5.59 -4.70 2.67
C ASP A 85 -4.88 -4.75 1.31
N LEU A 86 -4.94 -3.64 0.56
CA LEU A 86 -4.22 -3.48 -0.70
C LEU A 86 -2.70 -3.57 -0.51
N ALA A 87 -2.17 -2.89 0.50
CA ALA A 87 -0.74 -2.90 0.79
C ALA A 87 -0.25 -4.29 1.22
N TRP A 88 -1.06 -5.04 1.94
CA TRP A 88 -0.70 -6.36 2.46
C TRP A 88 -0.78 -7.48 1.42
N GLU A 89 -1.75 -7.40 0.50
CA GLU A 89 -1.91 -8.30 -0.65
C GLU A 89 -0.99 -7.92 -1.83
N GLY A 90 -0.64 -6.64 -1.94
CA GLY A 90 0.05 -6.06 -3.10
C GLY A 90 1.49 -6.53 -3.35
N GLU A 91 2.07 -7.37 -2.50
CA GLU A 91 3.41 -7.95 -2.72
C GLU A 91 3.45 -8.80 -4.00
N GLU A 92 2.34 -9.46 -4.37
CA GLU A 92 2.23 -10.25 -5.61
C GLU A 92 2.21 -9.35 -6.86
N ILE A 93 1.47 -8.23 -6.80
CA ILE A 93 1.32 -7.27 -7.90
C ILE A 93 2.61 -6.44 -8.08
N LEU A 94 3.15 -5.89 -6.99
CA LEU A 94 4.38 -5.08 -7.02
C LEU A 94 5.63 -5.93 -7.25
N GLY A 95 5.60 -7.21 -6.86
CA GLY A 95 6.62 -8.20 -7.19
C GLY A 95 6.75 -8.39 -8.71
N GLY A 96 5.63 -8.42 -9.43
CA GLY A 96 5.61 -8.43 -10.91
C GLY A 96 6.20 -7.15 -11.51
N VAL A 97 5.87 -5.97 -10.98
CA VAL A 97 6.37 -4.69 -11.52
C VAL A 97 7.86 -4.48 -11.28
N ARG A 98 8.44 -5.14 -10.26
CA ARG A 98 9.86 -5.02 -9.88
C ARG A 98 10.87 -5.60 -10.89
N GLY A 99 10.42 -6.17 -12.01
CA GLY A 99 11.28 -6.63 -13.10
C GLY A 99 10.67 -6.41 -14.48
N THR A 100 11.52 -6.33 -15.51
CA THR A 100 11.09 -6.36 -16.92
C THR A 100 10.21 -7.58 -17.22
N GLU A 101 10.37 -8.67 -16.48
CA GLU A 101 9.60 -9.91 -16.61
C GLU A 101 8.12 -9.73 -16.25
N GLY A 102 7.77 -9.11 -15.12
CA GLY A 102 6.35 -8.93 -14.79
C GLY A 102 5.70 -7.83 -15.60
N LEU A 103 6.44 -6.81 -16.05
CA LEU A 103 5.94 -5.89 -17.09
C LEU A 103 5.65 -6.63 -18.40
N GLN A 104 6.53 -7.56 -18.82
CA GLN A 104 6.30 -8.40 -20.00
C GLN A 104 5.13 -9.36 -19.79
N GLN A 105 4.94 -9.92 -18.60
CA GLN A 105 3.82 -10.78 -18.29
C GLN A 105 2.49 -10.02 -18.33
N THR A 106 2.42 -8.86 -17.66
CA THR A 106 1.26 -7.96 -17.74
C THR A 106 1.01 -7.51 -19.17
N PHE A 107 2.06 -7.20 -19.95
CA PHE A 107 1.92 -6.89 -21.37
C PHE A 107 1.40 -8.09 -22.17
N ARG A 108 1.86 -9.32 -21.93
CA ARG A 108 1.34 -10.53 -22.60
C ARG A 108 -0.13 -10.77 -22.28
N GLU A 109 -0.51 -10.61 -21.02
CA GLU A 109 -1.87 -10.85 -20.54
C GLU A 109 -2.87 -9.80 -21.04
N HIS A 110 -2.46 -8.52 -21.09
CA HIS A 110 -3.38 -7.41 -21.37
C HIS A 110 -3.13 -6.70 -22.70
N GLY A 111 -1.93 -6.78 -23.27
CA GLY A 111 -1.54 -6.15 -24.53
C GLY A 111 -1.18 -7.12 -25.66
N GLY A 112 -0.84 -8.39 -25.34
CA GLY A 112 -0.31 -9.37 -26.29
C GLY A 112 -1.28 -9.78 -27.39
N LEU A 113 -2.59 -9.63 -27.15
CA LEU A 113 -3.63 -9.88 -28.15
C LEU A 113 -3.54 -8.93 -29.36
N MET A 114 -3.02 -7.71 -29.16
CA MET A 114 -2.90 -6.70 -30.23
C MET A 114 -1.63 -6.84 -31.09
N TYR A 115 -0.68 -7.68 -30.67
CA TYR A 115 0.62 -7.86 -31.33
C TYR A 115 0.84 -9.28 -31.88
N ARG A 116 -0.21 -10.10 -32.00
CA ARG A 116 -0.15 -11.38 -32.71
C ARG A 116 -0.07 -11.13 -34.22
N ALA A 117 1.15 -11.13 -34.77
CA ALA A 117 1.41 -11.36 -36.19
C ALA A 117 1.63 -12.87 -36.44
#